data_AF-A0A5C9CMH7-F1
#
_entry.id   AF-A0A5C9CMH7-F1
#
_cell.length_a   1.000
_cell.length_b   1.000
_cell.length_c   1.000
_cell.angle_alpha   90.00
_cell.angle_beta   90.00
_cell.angle_gamma   90.00
#
_symmetry.space_group_name_H-M   'P 1'
#
loop_
_entity.id
_entity.type
_entity.pdbx_description
1 polymer ?
#
loop_
_entity_poly.entity_id
_entity_poly.type
_entity_poly.pdbx_seq_one_letter_code
_entity_poly.pdbx_strand_id
1 'polypeptide(L)'
;MPWPPKCWASWPSAARCTTRERIATLVSLSLTPLHLERIQAVHLERDQIDVEGQAVLFQTGLFAKLPHDIPETTALAILDVAGAPAQTARLVQPGQTVLVIGGGGKSGTLCVYEARKRAGPTGCVIGVSPFAKDCERMRQLGWVDHALQVDATDAVAVMNAVATVTHGRLADVTINCVNIQHSEMGSILATREGGKIYFFSMATSFTAAALGAEGVGKDVEMLVGNGYARGHADHALNLLRESPALRSLFERLYA
;
A
#
# COMPACT_ATOMS: atom_id res chain seq x y z
N MET A 1 -18.95 33.63 29.74
CA MET A 1 -19.32 32.20 29.95
C MET A 1 -18.15 31.35 29.49
N PRO A 2 -17.44 30.64 30.37
CA PRO A 2 -16.41 29.71 29.96
C PRO A 2 -17.08 28.48 29.34
N TRP A 3 -16.64 28.10 28.15
CA TRP A 3 -17.05 26.84 27.52
C TRP A 3 -16.62 25.67 28.44
N PRO A 4 -17.50 24.69 28.73
CA PRO A 4 -17.08 23.50 29.45
C PRO A 4 -16.05 22.73 28.60
N PRO A 5 -15.09 22.02 29.23
CA PRO A 5 -14.21 21.14 28.49
C PRO A 5 -15.07 20.02 27.89
N LYS A 6 -15.37 20.13 26.59
CA LYS A 6 -15.87 18.97 25.85
C LYS A 6 -14.77 17.93 25.92
N CYS A 7 -14.97 16.85 26.69
CA CYS A 7 -14.23 15.62 26.51
C CYS A 7 -14.27 15.30 25.02
N TRP A 8 -13.13 15.44 24.36
CA TRP A 8 -12.96 15.00 22.98
C TRP A 8 -13.32 13.52 22.98
N ALA A 9 -14.18 13.13 22.05
CA ALA A 9 -14.72 11.79 21.91
C ALA A 9 -13.66 10.73 22.23
N SER A 10 -14.06 9.70 22.99
CA SER A 10 -13.24 8.54 23.35
C SER A 10 -12.37 8.11 22.18
N TRP A 11 -11.08 8.46 22.23
CA TRP A 11 -10.09 7.92 21.33
C TRP A 11 -10.14 6.39 21.47
N PRO A 12 -10.14 5.62 20.36
CA PRO A 12 -10.13 4.18 20.45
C PRO A 12 -8.98 3.79 21.37
N SER A 13 -9.28 2.99 22.39
CA SER A 13 -8.37 2.64 23.48
C SER A 13 -6.96 2.42 22.94
N ALA A 14 -6.04 3.35 23.25
CA ALA A 14 -4.66 3.22 22.87
C ALA A 14 -4.18 1.84 23.33
N ALA A 15 -3.57 1.07 22.42
CA ALA A 15 -2.99 -0.22 22.78
C ALA A 15 -2.08 0.01 24.00
N ARG A 16 -2.20 -0.82 25.03
CA ARG A 16 -1.34 -0.76 26.21
C ARG A 16 -0.07 -1.56 25.90
N CYS A 17 1.09 -0.92 26.02
CA CYS A 17 2.38 -1.60 25.97
C CYS A 17 3.00 -1.70 27.36
N THR A 18 3.84 -2.72 27.56
CA THR A 18 4.70 -2.84 28.76
C THR A 18 6.15 -2.49 28.41
N THR A 19 6.97 -2.20 29.42
CA THR A 19 8.37 -1.75 29.26
C THR A 19 9.32 -2.75 28.58
N ARG A 20 8.85 -3.95 28.25
CA ARG A 20 9.64 -5.00 27.57
C ARG A 20 9.03 -5.46 26.25
N GLU A 21 7.89 -4.90 25.84
CA GLU A 21 7.29 -5.26 24.56
C GLU A 21 7.98 -4.52 23.42
N ARG A 22 8.37 -5.27 22.40
CA ARG A 22 8.83 -4.69 21.13
C ARG A 22 7.62 -4.19 20.35
N ILE A 23 7.72 -2.96 19.86
CA ILE A 23 6.66 -2.29 19.10
C ILE A 23 7.22 -1.70 17.82
N ALA A 24 6.34 -1.51 16.84
CA ALA A 24 6.60 -0.74 15.64
C ALA A 24 5.68 0.47 15.63
N THR A 25 6.24 1.66 15.50
CA THR A 25 5.44 2.88 15.29
C THR A 25 4.85 2.85 13.88
N LEU A 26 3.57 3.16 13.75
CA LEU A 26 2.83 3.16 12.47
C LEU A 26 2.63 4.58 11.94
N VAL A 27 3.51 5.49 12.33
CA VAL A 27 3.55 6.88 11.90
C VAL A 27 4.90 7.14 11.25
N SER A 28 4.95 8.11 10.33
CA SER A 28 6.21 8.49 9.69
C SER A 28 7.24 8.89 10.75
N LEU A 29 8.49 8.42 10.59
CA LEU A 29 9.60 8.83 11.46
C LEU A 29 9.85 10.35 11.41
N SER A 30 9.45 11.03 10.33
CA SER A 30 9.49 12.50 10.24
C SER A 30 8.57 13.20 11.27
N LEU A 31 7.58 12.48 11.80
CA LEU A 31 6.64 12.96 12.82
C LEU A 31 6.99 12.44 14.22
N THR A 32 7.98 11.56 14.34
CA THR A 32 8.39 10.96 15.61
C THR A 32 9.56 11.76 16.19
N PRO A 33 9.42 12.39 17.37
CA PRO A 33 10.56 13.01 18.04
C PRO A 33 11.59 11.93 18.38
N LEU A 34 12.74 11.97 17.70
CA LEU A 34 13.79 10.97 17.86
C LEU A 34 15.17 11.64 17.85
N HIS A 35 16.10 11.03 18.59
CA HIS A 35 17.50 11.38 18.63
C HIS A 35 18.30 10.13 18.27
N LEU A 36 19.07 10.20 17.19
CA LEU A 36 19.96 9.12 16.76
C LEU A 36 21.36 9.38 17.30
N GLU A 37 21.89 8.44 18.06
CA GLU A 37 23.26 8.47 18.57
C GLU A 37 24.24 7.85 17.57
N ARG A 38 23.85 6.71 16.96
CA ARG A 38 24.68 6.00 15.99
C ARG A 38 23.86 5.25 14.96
N ILE A 39 24.28 5.31 13.70
CA ILE A 39 23.84 4.37 12.66
C ILE A 39 24.76 3.15 12.72
N GLN A 40 24.19 1.97 12.93
CA GLN A 40 24.92 0.72 13.03
C GLN A 40 25.07 0.05 11.65
N ALA A 41 23.99 0.00 10.89
CA ALA A 41 23.96 -0.60 9.56
C ALA A 41 22.86 0.05 8.69
N VAL A 42 23.10 0.07 7.38
CA VAL A 42 22.14 0.53 6.37
C VAL A 42 21.88 -0.63 5.41
N HIS A 43 20.63 -1.07 5.34
CA HIS A 43 20.18 -2.23 4.57
C HIS A 43 19.34 -1.75 3.38
N LEU A 44 19.99 -1.43 2.27
CA LEU A 44 19.36 -0.83 1.08
C LEU A 44 18.37 -1.77 0.39
N GLU A 45 18.56 -3.08 0.51
CA GLU A 45 17.74 -4.12 -0.11
C GLU A 45 16.37 -4.28 0.55
N ARG A 46 16.21 -3.81 1.79
CA ARG A 46 14.98 -3.94 2.58
C ARG A 46 14.45 -2.62 3.14
N ASP A 47 15.09 -1.50 2.79
CA ASP A 47 14.76 -0.14 3.24
C ASP A 47 14.82 0.02 4.77
N GLN A 48 15.80 -0.61 5.44
CA GLN A 48 15.93 -0.59 6.90
C GLN A 48 17.28 -0.02 7.35
N ILE A 49 17.27 0.62 8.51
CA ILE A 49 18.47 1.18 9.15
C ILE A 49 18.48 0.73 10.60
N ASP A 50 19.57 0.09 11.01
CA ASP A 50 19.78 -0.26 12.42
C ASP A 50 20.44 0.94 13.11
N VAL A 51 19.83 1.39 14.20
CA VAL A 51 20.27 2.59 14.91
C VAL A 51 20.33 2.37 16.41
N GLU A 52 21.22 3.11 17.06
CA GLU A 52 21.16 3.37 18.49
C GLU A 52 20.67 4.80 18.71
N GLY A 53 19.72 4.97 19.62
CA GLY A 53 19.09 6.25 19.88
C GLY A 53 17.82 6.12 20.70
N GLN A 54 17.08 7.22 20.78
CA GLN A 54 15.86 7.34 21.57
C GLN A 54 14.75 7.93 20.71
N ALA A 55 13.52 7.47 20.93
CA ALA A 55 12.33 8.02 20.30
C ALA A 55 11.22 8.20 21.35
N VAL A 56 10.42 9.26 21.21
CA VAL A 56 9.30 9.56 22.09
C VAL A 56 8.01 9.12 21.42
N LEU A 57 7.32 8.14 22.02
CA LEU A 57 5.99 7.74 21.60
C LEU A 57 4.94 8.37 22.51
N PHE A 58 4.10 9.23 21.95
CA PHE A 58 2.97 9.81 22.67
C PHE A 58 1.86 8.77 22.88
N GLN A 59 1.04 8.94 23.93
CA GLN A 59 -0.09 8.06 24.22
C GLN A 59 -1.11 7.96 23.05
N THR A 60 -1.20 9.00 22.23
CA THR A 60 -2.03 9.05 21.02
C THR A 60 -1.35 8.51 19.77
N GLY A 61 -0.05 8.17 19.86
CA GLY A 61 0.73 7.64 18.75
C GLY A 61 0.25 6.25 18.34
N LEU A 62 0.20 6.03 17.02
CA LEU A 62 -0.17 4.73 16.45
C LEU A 62 1.03 3.79 16.51
N PHE A 63 0.83 2.60 17.08
CA PHE A 63 1.84 1.56 17.11
C PHE A 63 1.19 0.17 17.01
N ALA A 64 1.97 -0.80 16.53
CA ALA A 64 1.66 -2.22 16.60
C ALA A 64 2.61 -2.93 17.55
N LYS A 65 2.13 -3.96 18.25
CA LYS A 65 3.02 -4.90 18.94
C LYS A 65 3.65 -5.80 17.89
N LEU A 66 4.96 -6.02 17.99
CA LEU A 66 5.62 -6.93 17.08
C LEU A 66 5.19 -8.37 17.39
N PRO A 67 4.78 -9.15 16.37
CA PRO A 67 4.37 -10.53 16.55
C PRO A 67 5.54 -11.42 16.98
N HIS A 68 5.24 -12.50 17.70
CA HIS A 68 6.23 -13.53 18.04
C HIS A 68 6.38 -14.58 16.94
N ASP A 69 5.38 -14.71 16.06
CA ASP A 69 5.29 -15.74 15.03
C ASP A 69 5.89 -15.33 13.69
N ILE A 70 6.27 -14.07 13.49
CA ILE A 70 6.84 -13.53 12.24
C ILE A 70 8.19 -12.87 12.57
N PRO A 71 9.26 -13.09 11.78
CA PRO A 71 10.54 -12.42 11.98
C PRO A 71 10.39 -10.90 12.06
N GLU A 72 11.16 -10.26 12.92
CA GLU A 72 11.02 -8.82 13.21
C GLU A 72 11.17 -7.95 11.95
N THR A 73 12.21 -8.21 11.16
CA THR A 73 12.54 -7.49 9.92
C THR A 73 11.42 -7.64 8.87
N THR A 74 10.83 -8.83 8.77
CA THR A 74 9.63 -9.10 7.96
C THR A 74 8.40 -8.36 8.48
N ALA A 75 8.16 -8.36 9.79
CA ALA A 75 7.04 -7.66 10.40
C ALA A 75 7.14 -6.14 10.17
N LEU A 76 8.32 -5.56 10.32
CA LEU A 76 8.58 -4.15 10.03
C LEU A 76 8.32 -3.82 8.55
N ALA A 77 8.79 -4.67 7.62
CA ALA A 77 8.56 -4.48 6.19
C ALA A 77 7.05 -4.49 5.82
N ILE A 78 6.25 -5.33 6.47
CA ILE A 78 4.79 -5.36 6.26
C ILE A 78 4.12 -4.11 6.85
N LEU A 79 4.51 -3.75 8.07
CA LEU A 79 3.89 -2.65 8.82
C LEU A 79 4.13 -1.29 8.19
N ASP A 80 5.27 -1.10 7.52
CA ASP A 80 5.60 0.10 6.72
C ASP A 80 4.55 0.40 5.64
N VAL A 81 3.95 -0.64 5.05
CA VAL A 81 2.97 -0.52 3.96
C VAL A 81 1.58 -1.02 4.33
N ALA A 82 1.29 -1.23 5.62
CA ALA A 82 0.07 -1.91 6.07
C ALA A 82 -1.24 -1.21 5.67
N GLY A 83 -1.21 0.11 5.48
CA GLY A 83 -2.35 0.87 4.97
C GLY A 83 -2.80 0.45 3.56
N ALA A 84 -1.86 0.03 2.70
CA ALA A 84 -2.15 -0.29 1.30
C ALA A 84 -3.13 -1.46 1.13
N PRO A 85 -2.87 -2.68 1.67
CA PRO A 85 -3.83 -3.78 1.59
C PRO A 85 -5.10 -3.49 2.38
N ALA A 86 -5.01 -2.83 3.53
CA ALA A 86 -6.20 -2.53 4.34
C ALA A 86 -7.17 -1.60 3.61
N GLN A 87 -6.67 -0.62 2.84
CA GLN A 87 -7.52 0.23 2.02
C GLN A 87 -7.99 -0.48 0.75
N THR A 88 -7.16 -1.35 0.16
CA THR A 88 -7.57 -2.25 -0.94
C THR A 88 -8.79 -3.08 -0.56
N ALA A 89 -8.80 -3.64 0.66
CA ALA A 89 -9.90 -4.41 1.22
C ALA A 89 -11.24 -3.66 1.25
N ARG A 90 -11.21 -2.32 1.40
CA ARG A 90 -12.39 -1.45 1.48
C ARG A 90 -12.88 -1.02 0.10
N LEU A 91 -11.94 -0.82 -0.83
CA LEU A 91 -12.23 -0.26 -2.14
C LEU A 91 -12.74 -1.31 -3.12
N VAL A 92 -12.13 -2.48 -3.12
CA VAL A 92 -12.42 -3.54 -4.08
C VAL A 92 -13.69 -4.28 -3.69
N GLN A 93 -14.59 -4.43 -4.67
CA GLN A 93 -15.84 -5.17 -4.58
C GLN A 93 -15.80 -6.42 -5.47
N PRO A 94 -16.63 -7.44 -5.18
CA PRO A 94 -16.73 -8.63 -6.02
C PRO A 94 -17.03 -8.31 -7.49
N GLY A 95 -16.38 -9.02 -8.41
CA GLY A 95 -16.56 -8.88 -9.85
C GLY A 95 -15.90 -7.66 -10.50
N GLN A 96 -15.17 -6.84 -9.74
CA GLN A 96 -14.49 -5.67 -10.29
C GLN A 96 -13.20 -6.02 -11.03
N THR A 97 -12.87 -5.19 -12.02
CA THR A 97 -11.53 -5.14 -12.61
C THR A 97 -10.64 -4.21 -11.78
N VAL A 98 -9.56 -4.73 -11.21
CA VAL A 98 -8.63 -4.02 -10.33
C VAL A 98 -7.26 -3.94 -10.98
N LEU A 99 -6.75 -2.73 -11.14
CA LEU A 99 -5.39 -2.47 -11.60
C LEU A 99 -4.49 -2.14 -10.40
N VAL A 100 -3.36 -2.83 -10.25
CA VAL A 100 -2.33 -2.52 -9.27
C VAL A 100 -1.05 -2.11 -9.98
N ILE A 101 -0.77 -0.80 -9.98
CA ILE A 101 0.47 -0.23 -10.54
C ILE A 101 1.58 -0.42 -9.52
N GLY A 102 2.66 -1.10 -9.92
CA GLY A 102 3.70 -1.56 -9.02
C GLY A 102 3.36 -2.89 -8.34
N GLY A 103 2.55 -3.76 -8.97
CA GLY A 103 2.03 -5.00 -8.38
C GLY A 103 3.10 -6.00 -7.89
N GLY A 104 4.32 -5.93 -8.41
CA GLY A 104 5.46 -6.71 -7.91
C GLY A 104 6.18 -6.08 -6.70
N GLY A 105 5.92 -4.83 -6.35
CA GLY A 105 6.54 -4.16 -5.21
C GLY A 105 6.03 -4.68 -3.86
N LYS A 106 6.62 -4.16 -2.76
CA LYS A 106 6.26 -4.50 -1.37
C LYS A 106 4.77 -4.30 -1.10
N SER A 107 4.28 -3.06 -1.24
CA SER A 107 2.86 -2.72 -1.09
C SER A 107 2.00 -3.34 -2.20
N GLY A 108 2.49 -3.30 -3.44
CA GLY A 108 1.74 -3.80 -4.60
C GLY A 108 1.41 -5.29 -4.52
N THR A 109 2.33 -6.14 -4.05
CA THR A 109 2.05 -7.58 -3.90
C THR A 109 0.99 -7.84 -2.83
N LEU A 110 0.98 -7.08 -1.73
CA LEU A 110 -0.07 -7.15 -0.71
C LEU A 110 -1.42 -6.69 -1.29
N CYS A 111 -1.43 -5.60 -2.05
CA CYS A 111 -2.62 -5.10 -2.74
C CYS A 111 -3.15 -6.09 -3.79
N VAL A 112 -2.29 -6.73 -4.58
CA VAL A 112 -2.68 -7.77 -5.55
C VAL A 112 -3.35 -8.94 -4.85
N TYR A 113 -2.74 -9.43 -3.76
CA TYR A 113 -3.30 -10.54 -3.01
C TYR A 113 -4.66 -10.19 -2.38
N GLU A 114 -4.76 -9.03 -1.74
CA GLU A 114 -6.03 -8.56 -1.18
C GLU A 114 -7.09 -8.32 -2.27
N ALA A 115 -6.70 -7.70 -3.39
CA ALA A 115 -7.59 -7.46 -4.52
C ALA A 115 -8.15 -8.77 -5.08
N ARG A 116 -7.33 -9.81 -5.22
CA ARG A 116 -7.81 -11.14 -5.64
C ARG A 116 -8.86 -11.70 -4.70
N LYS A 117 -8.62 -11.61 -3.38
CA LYS A 117 -9.59 -12.08 -2.38
C LYS A 117 -10.93 -11.33 -2.46
N ARG A 118 -10.89 -10.01 -2.69
CA ARG A 118 -12.08 -9.15 -2.70
C ARG A 118 -12.86 -9.18 -4.01
N ALA A 119 -12.15 -9.10 -5.13
CA ALA A 119 -12.75 -9.16 -6.47
C ALA A 119 -13.31 -10.57 -6.75
N GLY A 120 -12.71 -11.60 -6.16
CA GLY A 120 -13.20 -12.97 -6.24
C GLY A 120 -12.99 -13.59 -7.63
N PRO A 121 -13.62 -14.75 -7.89
CA PRO A 121 -13.38 -15.54 -9.10
C PRO A 121 -13.95 -14.90 -10.38
N THR A 122 -14.89 -13.97 -10.26
CA THR A 122 -15.48 -13.24 -11.40
C THR A 122 -14.81 -11.89 -11.64
N GLY A 123 -13.93 -11.45 -10.74
CA GLY A 123 -13.16 -10.23 -10.90
C GLY A 123 -11.91 -10.44 -11.75
N CYS A 124 -11.32 -9.34 -12.20
CA CYS A 124 -10.07 -9.33 -12.95
C CYS A 124 -9.01 -8.52 -12.20
N VAL A 125 -7.87 -9.10 -11.86
CA VAL A 125 -6.75 -8.42 -11.19
C VAL A 125 -5.58 -8.31 -12.15
N ILE A 126 -5.17 -7.06 -12.43
CA ILE A 126 -4.10 -6.71 -13.35
C ILE A 126 -2.96 -6.10 -12.54
N GLY A 127 -1.76 -6.66 -12.67
CA GLY A 127 -0.55 -6.09 -12.08
C GLY A 127 0.36 -5.46 -13.14
N VAL A 128 0.88 -4.26 -12.88
CA VAL A 128 1.83 -3.56 -13.75
C VAL A 128 3.19 -3.42 -13.05
N SER A 129 4.27 -3.66 -13.78
CA SER A 129 5.65 -3.30 -13.40
C SER A 129 6.51 -3.11 -14.65
N PRO A 130 7.51 -2.21 -14.69
CA PRO A 130 8.43 -2.14 -15.82
C PRO A 130 9.41 -3.34 -15.86
N PHE A 131 9.54 -4.08 -14.75
CA PHE A 131 10.55 -5.12 -14.61
C PHE A 131 10.01 -6.52 -14.92
N ALA A 132 10.63 -7.22 -15.88
CA ALA A 132 10.25 -8.59 -16.25
C ALA A 132 10.20 -9.56 -15.05
N LYS A 133 11.16 -9.44 -14.12
CA LYS A 133 11.22 -10.25 -12.88
C LYS A 133 9.98 -10.09 -11.99
N ASP A 134 9.39 -8.90 -11.97
CA ASP A 134 8.20 -8.62 -11.18
C ASP A 134 6.98 -9.23 -11.83
N CYS A 135 6.86 -9.11 -13.15
CA CYS A 135 5.80 -9.74 -13.92
C CYS A 135 5.83 -11.26 -13.81
N GLU A 136 7.02 -11.87 -13.88
CA GLU A 136 7.20 -13.30 -13.69
C GLU A 136 6.77 -13.74 -12.29
N ARG A 137 7.22 -13.03 -11.25
CA ARG A 137 6.81 -13.30 -9.87
C ARG A 137 5.31 -13.18 -9.68
N MET A 138 4.65 -12.16 -10.25
CA MET A 138 3.19 -12.03 -10.19
C MET A 138 2.48 -13.22 -10.84
N ARG A 139 2.99 -13.72 -11.97
CA ARG A 139 2.45 -14.93 -12.64
C ARG A 139 2.66 -16.18 -11.79
N GLN A 140 3.85 -16.36 -11.20
CA GLN A 140 4.17 -17.51 -10.35
C GLN A 140 3.31 -17.56 -9.08
N LEU A 141 2.97 -16.41 -8.50
CA LEU A 141 2.08 -16.33 -7.33
C LEU A 141 0.61 -16.62 -7.70
N GLY A 142 0.23 -16.43 -8.96
CA GLY A 142 -1.09 -16.81 -9.48
C GLY A 142 -2.27 -15.95 -9.00
N TRP A 143 -2.01 -14.76 -8.45
CA TRP A 143 -3.06 -13.86 -7.95
C TRP A 143 -3.51 -12.80 -8.96
N VAL A 144 -2.78 -12.62 -10.06
CA VAL A 144 -3.17 -11.74 -11.17
C VAL A 144 -3.73 -12.58 -12.31
N ASP A 145 -4.71 -12.04 -13.04
CA ASP A 145 -5.11 -12.57 -14.34
C ASP A 145 -4.14 -12.10 -15.42
N HIS A 146 -3.61 -10.88 -15.26
CA HIS A 146 -2.65 -10.29 -16.18
C HIS A 146 -1.49 -9.62 -15.44
N ALA A 147 -0.26 -10.00 -15.80
CA ALA A 147 0.96 -9.28 -15.44
C ALA A 147 1.48 -8.54 -16.67
N LEU A 148 1.39 -7.21 -16.65
CA LEU A 148 1.74 -6.32 -17.75
C LEU A 148 3.10 -5.68 -17.49
N GLN A 149 4.02 -5.79 -18.45
CA GLN A 149 5.34 -5.17 -18.34
C GLN A 149 5.32 -3.78 -18.98
N VAL A 150 5.07 -2.75 -18.18
CA VAL A 150 4.90 -1.36 -18.66
C VAL A 150 5.47 -0.38 -17.62
N ASP A 151 6.12 0.68 -18.09
CA ASP A 151 6.54 1.81 -17.27
C ASP A 151 5.33 2.66 -16.88
N ALA A 152 5.12 2.86 -15.58
CA ALA A 152 4.01 3.64 -15.06
C ALA A 152 4.07 5.13 -15.45
N THR A 153 5.23 5.64 -15.85
CA THR A 153 5.42 7.03 -16.31
C THR A 153 4.94 7.26 -17.74
N ASP A 154 4.80 6.20 -18.53
CA ASP A 154 4.19 6.27 -19.86
C ASP A 154 2.67 6.03 -19.75
N ALA A 155 1.94 7.12 -19.54
CA ALA A 155 0.51 7.07 -19.30
C ALA A 155 -0.28 6.42 -20.45
N VAL A 156 0.13 6.65 -21.70
CA VAL A 156 -0.54 6.10 -22.88
C VAL A 156 -0.25 4.62 -23.02
N ALA A 157 1.00 4.19 -22.77
CA ALA A 157 1.34 2.76 -22.76
C ALA A 157 0.57 1.99 -21.67
N VAL A 158 0.46 2.55 -20.46
CA VAL A 158 -0.34 1.94 -19.37
C VAL A 158 -1.79 1.81 -19.78
N MET A 159 -2.41 2.88 -20.28
CA MET A 159 -3.79 2.87 -20.76
C MET A 159 -3.99 1.80 -21.85
N ASN A 160 -3.14 1.77 -22.87
CA ASN A 160 -3.27 0.83 -23.98
C ASN A 160 -3.09 -0.63 -23.53
N ALA A 161 -2.14 -0.91 -22.65
CA ALA A 161 -1.91 -2.25 -22.14
C ALA A 161 -3.10 -2.76 -21.31
N VAL A 162 -3.66 -1.90 -20.45
CA VAL A 162 -4.86 -2.22 -19.66
C VAL A 162 -6.09 -2.36 -20.55
N ALA A 163 -6.29 -1.45 -21.51
CA ALA A 163 -7.38 -1.52 -22.47
C ALA A 163 -7.35 -2.82 -23.28
N THR A 164 -6.16 -3.28 -23.68
CA THR A 164 -5.99 -4.52 -24.45
C THR A 164 -6.53 -5.74 -23.69
N VAL A 165 -6.18 -5.89 -22.42
CA VAL A 165 -6.62 -7.06 -21.62
C VAL A 165 -8.02 -6.91 -21.02
N THR A 166 -8.58 -5.70 -21.04
CA THR A 166 -9.95 -5.41 -20.56
C THR A 166 -10.94 -5.17 -21.69
N HIS A 167 -10.53 -5.35 -22.94
CA HIS A 167 -11.34 -5.05 -24.13
C HIS A 167 -11.92 -3.62 -24.13
N GLY A 168 -11.09 -2.65 -23.72
CA GLY A 168 -11.44 -1.23 -23.66
C GLY A 168 -12.26 -0.81 -22.43
N ARG A 169 -12.65 -1.75 -21.54
CA ARG A 169 -13.43 -1.43 -20.35
C ARG A 169 -12.65 -0.62 -19.31
N LEU A 170 -11.33 -0.82 -19.22
CA LEU A 170 -10.45 -0.24 -18.20
C LEU A 170 -10.77 -0.74 -16.78
N ALA A 171 -10.01 -0.26 -15.78
CA ALA A 171 -10.16 -0.72 -14.39
C ALA A 171 -11.31 0.00 -13.66
N ASP A 172 -12.10 -0.75 -12.88
CA ASP A 172 -13.08 -0.20 -11.93
C ASP A 172 -12.37 0.46 -10.73
N VAL A 173 -11.25 -0.14 -10.29
CA VAL A 173 -10.41 0.37 -9.20
C VAL A 173 -8.94 0.31 -9.62
N THR A 174 -8.24 1.43 -9.57
CA THR A 174 -6.78 1.50 -9.75
C THR A 174 -6.10 1.80 -8.42
N ILE A 175 -5.07 1.03 -8.10
CA ILE A 175 -4.28 1.15 -6.89
C ILE A 175 -2.84 1.44 -7.33
N ASN A 176 -2.38 2.66 -7.07
CA ASN A 176 -1.04 3.09 -7.42
C ASN A 176 -0.11 2.95 -6.21
N CYS A 177 0.80 1.98 -6.31
CA CYS A 177 1.77 1.63 -5.27
C CYS A 177 3.21 2.06 -5.60
N VAL A 178 3.46 2.76 -6.71
CA VAL A 178 4.84 3.07 -7.13
C VAL A 178 5.39 4.32 -6.44
N ASN A 179 6.60 4.25 -5.91
CA ASN A 179 7.29 5.37 -5.28
C ASN A 179 8.11 6.19 -6.29
N ILE A 180 7.46 6.61 -7.37
CA ILE A 180 8.04 7.44 -8.44
C ILE A 180 7.06 8.53 -8.84
N GLN A 181 7.59 9.64 -9.35
CA GLN A 181 6.78 10.74 -9.88
C GLN A 181 6.19 10.38 -11.26
N HIS A 182 5.18 11.13 -11.70
CA HIS A 182 4.61 11.08 -13.06
C HIS A 182 3.83 9.81 -13.40
N SER A 183 3.31 9.09 -12.40
CA SER A 183 2.44 7.91 -12.59
C SER A 183 0.94 8.21 -12.48
N GLU A 184 0.58 9.47 -12.22
CA GLU A 184 -0.79 9.93 -11.99
C GLU A 184 -1.64 9.79 -13.26
N MET A 185 -1.15 10.31 -14.38
CA MET A 185 -1.88 10.28 -15.64
C MET A 185 -2.12 8.85 -16.13
N GLY A 186 -1.15 7.95 -15.98
CA GLY A 186 -1.33 6.53 -16.31
C GLY A 186 -2.41 5.87 -15.45
N SER A 187 -2.48 6.23 -14.16
CA SER A 187 -3.54 5.77 -13.26
C SER A 187 -4.92 6.29 -13.70
N ILE A 188 -5.01 7.55 -14.11
CA ILE A 188 -6.24 8.22 -14.55
C ILE A 188 -6.76 7.60 -15.85
N LEU A 189 -5.90 7.50 -16.86
CA LEU A 189 -6.29 7.00 -18.17
C LEU A 189 -6.64 5.50 -18.16
N ALA A 190 -6.01 4.71 -17.29
CA ALA A 190 -6.30 3.29 -17.15
C ALA A 190 -7.50 2.96 -16.25
N THR A 191 -8.15 3.98 -15.68
CA THR A 191 -9.37 3.84 -14.87
C THR A 191 -10.58 4.20 -15.72
N ARG A 192 -11.69 3.47 -15.58
CA ARG A 192 -12.93 3.79 -16.31
C ARG A 192 -13.63 5.03 -15.75
N GLU A 193 -14.56 5.58 -16.52
CA GLU A 193 -15.47 6.62 -16.00
C GLU A 193 -16.25 6.13 -14.77
N GLY A 194 -16.32 6.99 -13.75
CA GLY A 194 -16.89 6.70 -12.44
C GLY A 194 -16.08 5.70 -11.60
N GLY A 195 -14.87 5.35 -12.04
CA GLY A 195 -13.96 4.46 -11.32
C GLY A 195 -13.24 5.14 -10.16
N LYS A 196 -12.53 4.34 -9.36
CA LYS A 196 -11.78 4.81 -8.18
C LYS A 196 -10.29 4.67 -8.37
N ILE A 197 -9.54 5.65 -7.91
CA ILE A 197 -8.08 5.63 -7.91
C ILE A 197 -7.59 5.83 -6.49
N TYR A 198 -6.81 4.89 -5.98
CA TYR A 198 -6.12 5.00 -4.72
C TYR A 198 -4.64 5.24 -4.93
N PHE A 199 -4.19 6.45 -4.64
CA PHE A 199 -2.79 6.84 -4.68
C PHE A 199 -2.14 6.55 -3.33
N PHE A 200 -1.67 5.31 -3.13
CA PHE A 200 -1.01 4.91 -1.88
C PHE A 200 0.34 5.62 -1.67
N SER A 201 1.06 5.86 -2.76
CA SER A 201 2.42 6.41 -2.75
C SER A 201 2.48 7.88 -2.37
N MET A 202 3.50 8.22 -1.55
CA MET A 202 3.83 9.61 -1.19
C MET A 202 4.50 10.39 -2.32
N ALA A 203 4.92 9.72 -3.41
CA ALA A 203 5.48 10.39 -4.58
C ALA A 203 4.42 11.11 -5.45
N THR A 204 3.14 10.88 -5.17
CA THR A 204 2.01 11.39 -5.95
C THR A 204 1.89 12.92 -5.83
N SER A 205 1.85 13.60 -6.97
CA SER A 205 1.41 14.99 -7.06
C SER A 205 -0.10 15.07 -7.25
N PHE A 206 -0.84 15.36 -6.18
CA PHE A 206 -2.30 15.52 -6.25
C PHE A 206 -2.73 16.72 -7.12
N THR A 207 -1.88 17.74 -7.24
CA THR A 207 -2.10 18.83 -8.21
C THR A 207 -2.04 18.32 -9.64
N ALA A 208 -1.04 17.50 -9.98
CA ALA A 208 -0.92 16.91 -11.32
C ALA A 208 -2.06 15.91 -11.60
N ALA A 209 -2.46 15.12 -10.60
CA ALA A 209 -3.59 14.20 -10.72
C ALA A 209 -4.90 14.95 -11.00
N ALA A 210 -5.21 15.99 -10.21
CA ALA A 210 -6.44 16.77 -10.36
C ALA A 210 -6.51 17.48 -11.72
N LEU A 211 -5.44 18.23 -12.08
CA LEU A 211 -5.37 18.92 -13.38
C LEU A 211 -5.35 17.93 -14.55
N GLY A 212 -4.73 16.76 -14.36
CA GLY A 212 -4.67 15.71 -15.36
C GLY A 212 -6.04 15.13 -15.68
N ALA A 213 -6.83 14.81 -14.66
CA ALA A 213 -8.19 14.31 -14.85
C ALA A 213 -9.11 15.36 -15.48
N GLU A 214 -9.03 16.62 -15.03
CA GLU A 214 -9.75 17.73 -15.66
C GLU A 214 -9.37 17.86 -17.14
N GLY A 215 -8.07 17.89 -17.45
CA GLY A 215 -7.56 18.12 -18.79
C GLY A 215 -7.95 17.05 -19.81
N VAL A 216 -8.22 15.83 -19.37
CA VAL A 216 -8.67 14.71 -20.23
C VAL A 216 -10.15 14.37 -20.05
N GLY A 217 -10.90 15.18 -19.28
CA GLY A 217 -12.33 15.00 -19.04
C GLY A 217 -12.69 13.68 -18.36
N LYS A 218 -11.83 13.19 -17.45
CA LYS A 218 -12.00 11.92 -16.74
C LYS A 218 -12.75 12.12 -15.42
N ASP A 219 -13.95 11.57 -15.30
CA ASP A 219 -14.69 11.61 -14.03
C ASP A 219 -14.31 10.38 -13.18
N VAL A 220 -13.43 10.58 -12.20
CA VAL A 220 -12.91 9.53 -11.31
C VAL A 220 -12.85 10.01 -9.86
N GLU A 221 -13.13 9.10 -8.93
CA GLU A 221 -12.93 9.36 -7.51
C GLU A 221 -11.46 9.09 -7.14
N MET A 222 -10.74 10.10 -6.64
CA MET A 222 -9.35 9.98 -6.22
C MET A 222 -9.22 9.97 -4.71
N LEU A 223 -8.51 8.97 -4.17
CA LEU A 223 -8.24 8.82 -2.77
C LEU A 223 -6.76 9.05 -2.46
N VAL A 224 -6.51 9.93 -1.49
CA VAL A 224 -5.17 10.22 -0.96
C VAL A 224 -4.74 9.10 0.00
N GLY A 225 -3.64 8.43 -0.30
CA GLY A 225 -2.96 7.51 0.61
C GLY A 225 -2.32 8.23 1.78
N ASN A 226 -2.98 8.19 2.94
CA ASN A 226 -2.43 8.75 4.18
C ASN A 226 -1.77 7.70 5.09
N GLY A 227 -1.53 6.48 4.57
CA GLY A 227 -0.92 5.37 5.30
C GLY A 227 -1.80 4.73 6.38
N TYR A 228 -2.93 5.33 6.77
CA TYR A 228 -3.74 4.87 7.89
C TYR A 228 -5.10 4.33 7.47
N ALA A 229 -5.36 3.09 7.87
CA ALA A 229 -6.71 2.53 7.93
C ALA A 229 -6.93 1.91 9.31
N ARG A 230 -8.09 2.16 9.93
CA ARG A 230 -8.44 1.48 11.19
C ARG A 230 -8.26 -0.05 11.07
N GLY A 231 -7.42 -0.63 11.94
CA GLY A 231 -7.10 -2.06 11.94
C GLY A 231 -6.04 -2.51 10.92
N HIS A 232 -5.36 -1.60 10.23
CA HIS A 232 -4.44 -1.93 9.13
C HIS A 232 -3.27 -2.83 9.53
N ALA A 233 -2.68 -2.63 10.71
CA ALA A 233 -1.56 -3.45 11.18
C ALA A 233 -1.95 -4.93 11.33
N ASP A 234 -3.02 -5.21 12.08
CA ASP A 234 -3.52 -6.58 12.26
C ASP A 234 -3.93 -7.19 10.92
N HIS A 235 -4.61 -6.42 10.07
CA HIS A 235 -5.01 -6.87 8.73
C HIS A 235 -3.79 -7.31 7.92
N ALA A 236 -2.77 -6.46 7.82
CA ALA A 236 -1.58 -6.72 7.02
C ALA A 236 -0.76 -7.91 7.56
N LEU A 237 -0.57 -8.01 8.88
CA LEU A 237 0.10 -9.16 9.49
C LEU A 237 -0.69 -10.46 9.26
N ASN A 238 -2.03 -10.39 9.31
CA ASN A 238 -2.88 -11.56 9.06
C ASN A 238 -2.79 -12.05 7.61
N LEU A 239 -2.48 -11.19 6.62
CA LEU A 239 -2.22 -11.64 5.24
C LEU A 239 -1.06 -12.63 5.16
N LEU A 240 -0.01 -12.44 5.96
CA LEU A 240 1.09 -13.41 6.03
C LEU A 240 0.67 -14.70 6.74
N ARG A 241 -0.23 -14.62 7.71
CA ARG A 241 -0.70 -15.81 8.43
C ARG A 241 -1.61 -16.69 7.58
N GLU A 242 -2.44 -16.08 6.74
CA GLU A 242 -3.37 -16.81 5.87
C GLU A 242 -2.72 -17.37 4.60
N SER A 243 -1.63 -16.77 4.11
CA SER A 243 -0.98 -17.15 2.85
C SER A 243 0.47 -17.60 3.05
N PRO A 244 0.73 -18.93 3.07
CA PRO A 244 2.08 -19.47 3.16
C PRO A 244 3.00 -18.98 2.02
N ALA A 245 2.45 -18.80 0.81
CA ALA A 245 3.20 -18.30 -0.34
C ALA A 245 3.62 -16.83 -0.16
N LEU A 246 2.71 -15.98 0.32
CA LEU A 246 3.01 -14.58 0.62
C LEU A 246 4.03 -14.46 1.75
N ARG A 247 3.85 -15.23 2.83
CA ARG A 247 4.78 -15.29 3.94
C ARG A 247 6.18 -15.70 3.50
N SER A 248 6.27 -16.80 2.75
CA SER A 248 7.55 -17.29 2.24
C SER A 248 8.23 -16.26 1.33
N LEU A 249 7.46 -15.51 0.53
CA LEU A 249 8.01 -14.44 -0.29
C LEU A 249 8.59 -13.31 0.56
N PHE A 250 7.83 -12.83 1.54
CA PHE A 250 8.27 -11.72 2.39
C PHE A 250 9.44 -12.11 3.28
N GLU A 251 9.46 -13.30 3.85
CA GLU A 251 10.61 -13.80 4.60
C GLU A 251 11.87 -13.92 3.70
N ARG A 252 11.75 -14.38 2.45
CA ARG A 252 12.90 -14.41 1.54
C ARG A 252 13.45 -13.03 1.16
N LEU A 253 12.59 -12.02 1.09
CA LEU A 253 12.98 -10.68 0.64
C LEU A 253 13.44 -9.78 1.79
N TYR A 254 12.94 -10.00 3.00
CA TYR A 254 13.09 -9.04 4.10
C TYR A 254 13.55 -9.64 5.42
N ALA A 255 13.62 -10.97 5.58
CA ALA A 255 14.12 -11.58 6.82
C ALA A 255 15.59 -11.24 7.06
#